data_AF-A0A349BM08-F1
#
_entry.id   AF-A0A349BM08-F1
#
_cell.length_a   1.000
_cell.length_b   1.000
_cell.length_c   1.000
_cell.angle_alpha   90.00
_cell.angle_beta   90.00
_cell.angle_gamma   90.00
#
_symmetry.space_group_name_H-M   'P 1'
#
loop_
_entity.id
_entity.type
_entity.pdbx_description
1 polymer ?
#
loop_
_entity_poly.entity_id
_entity_poly.type
_entity_poly.pdbx_seq_one_letter_code
_entity_poly.pdbx_strand_id
1 'polypeptide(L)'
;MISDDIFQYLTSALVVVSIFSIIANRIYPIIKWSQPYRLIFLIIPSLLALIPIAGISAARMLLSLNHSYSIGLTILLLVFIINKFFKVLLLSHRDSLYLSIFNIILGFILYTTSLGFISYDIYYAGYNFWPLFFIISVLIIILVLGGSRLQWVFIAYILGWNMKFIPSPNFFDYLIDPLLFFISTGVVASYMIKFARNTGITGGNRL
;
A
#
# COMPACT_ATOMS: atom_id res chain seq x y z
N MET A 1 -15.66 -20.77 -11.48
CA MET A 1 -14.80 -20.96 -10.29
C MET A 1 -13.86 -19.76 -10.24
N ILE A 2 -14.24 -18.73 -9.49
CA ILE A 2 -13.34 -17.61 -9.18
C ILE A 2 -12.24 -18.25 -8.33
N SER A 3 -10.98 -18.25 -8.80
CA SER A 3 -9.87 -18.83 -8.04
C SER A 3 -9.76 -18.14 -6.69
N ASP A 4 -9.48 -18.89 -5.62
CA ASP A 4 -9.36 -18.36 -4.26
C ASP A 4 -8.32 -17.20 -4.14
N ASP A 5 -7.46 -17.05 -5.15
CA ASP A 5 -6.41 -16.03 -5.23
C ASP A 5 -6.78 -14.77 -6.05
N ILE A 6 -8.04 -14.53 -6.44
CA ILE A 6 -8.37 -13.36 -7.28
C ILE A 6 -7.89 -12.04 -6.65
N PHE A 7 -8.09 -11.86 -5.34
CA PHE A 7 -7.64 -10.64 -4.65
C PHE A 7 -6.13 -10.46 -4.77
N GLN A 8 -5.37 -11.53 -4.52
CA GLN A 8 -3.92 -11.53 -4.59
C GLN A 8 -3.43 -11.25 -6.02
N TYR A 9 -4.09 -11.87 -7.01
CA TYR A 9 -3.79 -11.67 -8.41
C TYR A 9 -4.03 -10.22 -8.87
N LEU A 10 -5.14 -9.61 -8.46
CA LEU A 10 -5.44 -8.20 -8.74
C LEU A 10 -4.41 -7.27 -8.07
N THR A 11 -4.00 -7.59 -6.84
CA THR A 11 -3.00 -6.79 -6.12
C THR A 11 -1.64 -6.86 -6.81
N SER A 12 -1.19 -8.05 -7.23
CA SER A 12 0.00 -8.20 -8.07
C SER A 12 -0.09 -7.38 -9.35
N ALA A 13 -1.24 -7.36 -10.02
CA ALA A 13 -1.44 -6.57 -11.21
C ALA A 13 -1.31 -5.06 -10.94
N LEU A 14 -1.85 -4.57 -9.81
CA LEU A 14 -1.67 -3.18 -9.37
C LEU A 14 -0.21 -2.84 -9.10
N VAL A 15 0.60 -3.79 -8.59
CA VAL A 15 2.05 -3.60 -8.42
C VAL A 15 2.71 -3.38 -9.79
N VAL A 16 2.44 -4.25 -10.77
CA VAL A 16 2.98 -4.11 -12.14
C VAL A 16 2.60 -2.75 -12.72
N VAL A 17 1.30 -2.41 -12.70
CA VAL A 17 0.79 -1.13 -13.23
C VAL A 17 1.46 0.06 -12.55
N SER A 18 1.67 -0.01 -11.23
CA SER A 18 2.32 1.06 -10.46
C SER A 18 3.79 1.24 -10.86
N ILE A 19 4.54 0.15 -11.05
CA ILE A 19 5.94 0.19 -11.51
C ILE A 19 6.04 0.85 -12.88
N PHE A 20 5.23 0.40 -13.84
CA PHE A 20 5.23 0.99 -15.19
C PHE A 20 4.80 2.47 -15.16
N SER A 21 3.85 2.83 -14.30
CA SER A 21 3.41 4.22 -14.12
C SER A 21 4.53 5.12 -13.59
N ILE A 22 5.37 4.61 -12.68
CA ILE A 22 6.54 5.33 -12.17
C ILE A 22 7.58 5.53 -13.29
N ILE A 23 7.88 4.47 -14.05
CA ILE A 23 8.84 4.51 -15.16
C ILE A 23 8.36 5.50 -16.23
N ALA A 24 7.11 5.37 -16.67
CA ALA A 24 6.50 6.24 -17.67
C ALA A 24 6.57 7.72 -17.24
N ASN A 25 6.34 8.01 -15.96
CA ASN A 25 6.41 9.39 -15.47
C ASN A 25 7.83 9.95 -15.38
N ARG A 26 8.86 9.12 -15.28
CA ARG A 26 10.26 9.58 -15.39
C ARG A 26 10.65 9.85 -16.84
N ILE A 27 10.07 9.11 -17.78
CA ILE A 27 10.35 9.26 -19.22
C ILE A 27 9.52 10.41 -19.84
N TYR A 28 8.29 10.63 -19.38
CA TYR A 28 7.36 11.63 -19.93
C TYR A 28 7.95 13.04 -20.12
N PRO A 29 8.69 13.63 -19.16
CA PRO A 29 9.27 14.97 -19.32
C PRO A 29 10.28 15.06 -20.47
N ILE A 30 10.89 13.93 -20.84
CA ILE A 30 11.90 13.84 -21.90
C ILE A 30 11.22 13.86 -23.28
N ILE A 31 10.09 13.16 -23.42
CA ILE A 31 9.45 12.92 -24.73
C ILE A 31 8.20 13.81 -24.96
N LYS A 32 7.73 14.56 -23.95
CA LYS A 32 6.61 15.55 -24.04
C LYS A 32 5.32 15.00 -24.69
N TRP A 33 4.92 13.78 -24.34
CA TRP A 33 3.72 13.14 -24.92
C TRP A 33 2.39 13.82 -24.50
N SER A 34 1.33 13.66 -25.29
CA SER A 34 0.00 14.18 -24.97
C SER A 34 -0.74 13.32 -23.92
N GLN A 35 -1.83 13.84 -23.34
CA GLN A 35 -2.64 13.14 -22.32
C GLN A 35 -3.09 11.70 -22.69
N PRO A 36 -3.50 11.35 -23.94
CA PRO A 36 -3.97 9.99 -24.27
C PRO A 36 -2.90 8.90 -24.04
N TYR A 37 -1.61 9.24 -24.14
CA TYR A 37 -0.54 8.27 -23.89
C TYR A 37 -0.47 7.81 -22.44
N ARG A 38 -1.00 8.60 -21.49
CA ARG A 38 -1.06 8.19 -20.07
C ARG A 38 -2.00 6.99 -19.90
N LEU A 39 -3.13 6.95 -20.61
CA LEU A 39 -4.04 5.81 -20.56
C LEU A 39 -3.45 4.56 -21.20
N ILE A 40 -2.66 4.72 -22.27
CA ILE A 40 -1.91 3.61 -22.88
C ILE A 40 -0.95 2.98 -21.86
N PHE A 41 -0.27 3.79 -21.06
CA PHE A 41 0.60 3.32 -19.96
C PHE A 41 -0.15 2.72 -18.77
N LEU A 42 -1.47 2.84 -18.70
CA LEU A 42 -2.28 2.10 -17.74
C LEU A 42 -2.77 0.79 -18.37
N ILE A 43 -3.25 0.85 -19.61
CA ILE A 43 -3.84 -0.28 -20.34
C ILE A 43 -2.79 -1.34 -20.65
N ILE A 44 -1.65 -0.98 -21.27
CA ILE A 44 -0.63 -1.96 -21.68
C ILE A 44 -0.10 -2.75 -20.48
N PRO A 45 0.34 -2.13 -19.37
CA PRO A 45 0.81 -2.88 -18.21
C PRO A 45 -0.29 -3.67 -17.53
N SER A 46 -1.55 -3.20 -17.55
CA SER A 46 -2.68 -3.98 -17.05
C SER A 46 -2.88 -5.25 -17.87
N LEU A 47 -2.78 -5.16 -19.20
CA LEU A 47 -2.85 -6.31 -20.09
C LEU A 47 -1.64 -7.24 -19.88
N LEU A 48 -0.42 -6.72 -19.78
CA LEU A 48 0.77 -7.54 -19.51
C LEU A 48 0.74 -8.21 -18.12
N ALA A 49 0.14 -7.55 -17.14
CA ALA A 49 -0.06 -8.12 -15.81
C ALA A 49 -1.05 -9.28 -15.84
N LEU A 50 -2.12 -9.16 -16.63
CA LEU A 50 -3.24 -10.09 -16.62
C LEU A 50 -3.14 -11.21 -17.66
N ILE A 51 -2.52 -10.95 -18.81
CA ILE A 51 -2.43 -11.91 -19.91
C ILE A 51 -1.20 -12.80 -19.70
N PRO A 52 -1.36 -14.13 -19.68
CA PRO A 52 -0.23 -15.04 -19.59
C PRO A 52 0.61 -15.00 -20.88
N ILE A 53 1.91 -14.78 -20.73
CA ILE A 53 2.90 -14.87 -21.82
C ILE A 53 3.71 -16.13 -21.55
N ALA A 54 3.77 -17.05 -22.52
CA ALA A 54 4.38 -18.37 -22.35
C ALA A 54 3.80 -19.18 -21.16
N GLY A 55 2.50 -19.01 -20.87
CA GLY A 55 1.78 -19.76 -19.84
C GLY A 55 1.76 -19.14 -18.44
N ILE A 56 2.52 -18.08 -18.19
CA ILE A 56 2.55 -17.37 -16.88
C ILE A 56 2.36 -15.87 -17.12
N SER A 57 1.45 -15.25 -16.36
CA SER A 57 1.26 -13.79 -16.40
C SER A 57 2.18 -13.09 -15.41
N ALA A 58 2.54 -11.83 -15.67
CA ALA A 58 3.46 -11.11 -14.78
C ALA A 58 2.91 -10.99 -13.35
N ALA A 59 1.60 -10.87 -13.18
CA ALA A 59 0.97 -10.88 -11.86
C ALA A 59 1.09 -12.23 -11.15
N ARG A 60 1.02 -13.37 -11.87
CA ARG A 60 1.27 -14.70 -11.29
C ARG A 60 2.73 -14.89 -10.91
N MET A 61 3.65 -14.38 -11.73
CA MET A 61 5.08 -14.42 -11.42
C MET A 61 5.40 -13.61 -10.15
N LEU A 62 4.80 -12.43 -9.97
CA LEU A 62 4.94 -11.68 -8.72
C LEU A 62 4.30 -12.39 -7.52
N LEU A 63 3.15 -13.03 -7.72
CA LEU A 63 2.49 -13.81 -6.66
C LEU A 63 3.36 -14.98 -6.16
N SER A 64 4.21 -15.56 -7.03
CA SER A 64 5.19 -16.57 -6.57
C SER A 64 6.32 -16.01 -5.70
N LEU A 65 6.57 -14.69 -5.73
CA LEU A 65 7.58 -14.04 -4.91
C LEU A 65 7.02 -13.55 -3.57
N ASN A 66 5.75 -13.15 -3.54
CA ASN A 66 5.05 -12.77 -2.32
C ASN A 66 3.65 -13.37 -2.35
N HIS A 67 3.44 -14.37 -1.49
CA HIS A 67 2.24 -15.19 -1.49
C HIS A 67 0.98 -14.44 -1.06
N SER A 68 1.12 -13.46 -0.18
CA SER A 68 0.00 -12.74 0.42
C SER A 68 0.29 -11.25 0.54
N TYR A 69 -0.22 -10.47 -0.39
CA TYR A 69 -0.28 -9.02 -0.30
C TYR A 69 -1.38 -8.57 0.65
N SER A 70 -1.09 -7.53 1.43
CA SER A 70 -2.04 -6.95 2.37
C SER A 70 -3.08 -6.07 1.69
N ILE A 71 -4.20 -5.86 2.36
CA ILE A 71 -5.20 -4.87 1.94
C ILE A 71 -4.61 -3.47 1.97
N GLY A 72 -3.71 -3.19 2.92
CA GLY A 72 -3.04 -1.90 3.04
C GLY A 72 -2.24 -1.55 1.78
N LEU A 73 -1.49 -2.52 1.25
CA LEU A 73 -0.77 -2.36 -0.01
C LEU A 73 -1.72 -2.10 -1.17
N THR A 74 -2.78 -2.92 -1.28
CA THR A 74 -3.78 -2.80 -2.35
C THR A 74 -4.38 -1.40 -2.39
N ILE A 75 -4.81 -0.88 -1.24
CA ILE A 75 -5.39 0.45 -1.11
C ILE A 75 -4.36 1.52 -1.48
N LEU A 76 -3.12 1.41 -1.00
CA LEU A 76 -2.08 2.40 -1.29
C LEU A 76 -1.76 2.47 -2.79
N LEU A 77 -1.68 1.31 -3.47
CA LEU A 77 -1.47 1.24 -4.92
C LEU A 77 -2.67 1.81 -5.69
N LEU A 78 -3.90 1.50 -5.26
CA LEU A 78 -5.11 2.09 -5.86
C LEU A 78 -5.12 3.61 -5.72
N VAL A 79 -4.84 4.13 -4.52
CA VAL A 79 -4.73 5.58 -4.27
C VAL A 79 -3.65 6.20 -5.15
N PHE A 80 -2.49 5.54 -5.28
CA PHE A 80 -1.40 5.99 -6.14
C PHE A 80 -1.82 6.08 -7.60
N ILE A 81 -2.37 5.00 -8.16
CA ILE A 81 -2.83 4.93 -9.56
C ILE A 81 -3.94 5.96 -9.79
N ILE A 82 -4.96 6.00 -8.93
CA ILE A 82 -6.11 6.88 -9.10
C ILE A 82 -5.70 8.35 -9.07
N ASN A 83 -4.88 8.74 -8.11
CA ASN A 83 -4.35 10.10 -8.05
C ASN A 83 -3.47 10.40 -9.28
N LYS A 84 -2.65 9.44 -9.72
CA LYS A 84 -1.73 9.64 -10.84
C LYS A 84 -2.43 9.90 -12.17
N PHE A 85 -3.46 9.12 -12.48
CA PHE A 85 -4.13 9.15 -13.78
C PHE A 85 -5.36 10.05 -13.79
N PHE A 86 -6.17 10.01 -12.72
CA PHE A 86 -7.45 10.73 -12.67
C PHE A 86 -7.38 12.03 -11.85
N LYS A 87 -6.25 12.29 -11.16
CA LYS A 87 -6.10 13.45 -10.25
C LYS A 87 -7.15 13.51 -9.14
N VAL A 88 -7.76 12.36 -8.84
CA VAL A 88 -8.71 12.22 -7.73
C VAL A 88 -7.93 11.91 -6.47
N LEU A 89 -8.04 12.79 -5.48
CA LEU A 89 -7.42 12.63 -4.18
C LEU A 89 -8.31 11.74 -3.31
N LEU A 90 -8.04 10.43 -3.25
CA LEU A 90 -8.77 9.49 -2.39
C LEU A 90 -8.36 9.65 -0.92
N LEU A 91 -7.06 9.52 -0.64
CA LEU A 91 -6.46 9.85 0.66
C LEU A 91 -5.71 11.17 0.57
N SER A 92 -5.80 11.99 1.61
CA SER A 92 -5.00 13.20 1.68
C SER A 92 -3.51 12.87 1.84
N HIS A 93 -2.65 13.83 1.53
CA HIS A 93 -1.21 13.71 1.75
C HIS A 93 -0.87 13.34 3.21
N ARG A 94 -1.60 13.93 4.16
CA ARG A 94 -1.48 13.63 5.59
C ARG A 94 -1.96 12.23 5.92
N ASP A 95 -3.10 11.81 5.37
CA ASP A 95 -3.62 10.46 5.56
C ASP A 95 -2.63 9.40 5.05
N SER A 96 -2.12 9.56 3.83
CA SER A 96 -1.10 8.63 3.29
C SER A 96 0.16 8.59 4.15
N LEU A 97 0.60 9.73 4.70
CA LEU A 97 1.73 9.79 5.62
C LEU A 97 1.44 9.04 6.92
N TYR A 98 0.30 9.28 7.55
CA TYR A 98 -0.08 8.60 8.80
C TYR A 98 -0.28 7.10 8.61
N LEU A 99 -0.86 6.67 7.49
CA LEU A 99 -0.93 5.26 7.13
C LEU A 99 0.48 4.65 6.96
N SER A 100 1.39 5.36 6.31
CA SER A 100 2.78 4.89 6.19
C SER A 100 3.48 4.81 7.54
N ILE A 101 3.33 5.80 8.41
CA ILE A 101 3.90 5.77 9.77
C ILE A 101 3.33 4.59 10.56
N PHE A 102 2.00 4.39 10.53
CA PHE A 102 1.34 3.25 11.16
C PHE A 102 1.96 1.91 10.69
N ASN A 103 2.12 1.73 9.37
CA ASN A 103 2.71 0.52 8.82
C ASN A 103 4.18 0.34 9.19
N ILE A 104 4.95 1.42 9.27
CA ILE A 104 6.35 1.32 9.74
C ILE A 104 6.38 0.84 11.19
N ILE A 105 5.61 1.47 12.08
CA ILE A 105 5.55 1.10 13.49
C ILE A 105 5.10 -0.36 13.64
N LEU A 106 4.00 -0.72 12.97
CA LEU A 106 3.46 -2.08 13.00
C LEU A 106 4.47 -3.10 12.47
N GLY A 107 5.12 -2.81 11.34
CA GLY A 107 6.12 -3.69 10.73
C GLY A 107 7.35 -3.84 11.62
N PHE A 108 7.82 -2.78 12.28
CA PHE A 108 8.89 -2.89 13.26
C PHE A 108 8.49 -3.79 14.42
N ILE A 109 7.31 -3.58 15.02
CA ILE A 109 6.83 -4.40 16.13
C ILE A 109 6.76 -5.88 15.70
N LEU A 110 6.07 -6.17 14.60
CA LEU A 110 5.85 -7.55 14.15
C LEU A 110 7.16 -8.22 13.73
N TYR A 111 7.93 -7.61 12.82
CA TYR A 111 9.12 -8.26 12.28
C TYR A 111 10.25 -8.39 13.31
N THR A 112 10.38 -7.45 14.25
CA THR A 112 11.37 -7.63 15.34
C THR A 112 10.98 -8.77 16.28
N THR A 113 9.68 -8.92 16.58
CA THR A 113 9.22 -10.05 17.40
C THR A 113 9.41 -11.39 16.69
N SER A 114 9.12 -11.46 15.38
CA SER A 114 9.30 -12.69 14.60
C SER A 114 10.77 -13.05 14.39
N LEU A 115 11.69 -12.07 14.41
CA LEU A 115 13.14 -12.31 14.38
C LEU A 115 13.72 -12.73 15.74
N GLY A 116 12.90 -12.86 16.78
CA GLY A 116 13.31 -13.33 18.10
C GLY A 116 14.01 -12.28 18.97
N PHE A 117 13.94 -10.99 18.62
CA PHE A 117 14.47 -9.92 19.47
C PHE A 117 13.69 -9.73 20.77
N ILE A 118 12.45 -10.22 20.82
CA ILE A 118 11.57 -10.18 21.99
C ILE A 118 11.07 -11.62 22.24
N SER A 119 11.01 -12.03 23.51
CA SER A 119 10.59 -13.39 23.89
C SER A 119 9.11 -13.71 23.64
N TYR A 120 8.32 -12.71 23.24
CA TYR A 120 6.90 -12.84 22.95
C TYR A 120 6.64 -12.58 21.47
N ASP A 121 6.00 -13.54 20.81
CA ASP A 121 5.60 -13.41 19.40
C ASP A 121 4.28 -12.64 19.30
N ILE A 122 4.37 -11.32 19.07
CA ILE A 122 3.19 -10.48 18.90
C ILE A 122 2.42 -10.90 17.65
N TYR A 123 3.07 -11.42 16.62
CA TYR A 123 2.41 -11.85 15.39
C TYR A 123 1.40 -12.98 15.64
N TYR A 124 1.65 -13.82 16.65
CA TYR A 124 0.70 -14.85 17.09
C TYR A 124 -0.64 -14.26 17.59
N ALA A 125 -0.65 -13.05 18.15
CA ALA A 125 -1.88 -12.39 18.57
C ALA A 125 -2.84 -12.14 17.39
N GLY A 126 -2.33 -12.10 16.16
CA GLY A 126 -3.09 -11.95 14.93
C GLY A 126 -4.07 -13.07 14.62
N TYR A 127 -3.86 -14.27 15.19
CA TYR A 127 -4.82 -15.38 15.08
C TYR A 127 -6.05 -15.19 15.98
N ASN A 128 -5.93 -14.36 17.02
CA ASN A 128 -7.04 -14.01 17.91
C ASN A 128 -7.61 -12.64 17.49
N PHE A 129 -8.65 -12.66 16.67
CA PHE A 129 -9.21 -11.43 16.10
C PHE A 129 -9.77 -10.44 17.13
N TRP A 130 -10.35 -10.92 18.24
CA TRP A 130 -11.19 -10.10 19.12
C TRP A 130 -10.45 -8.90 19.78
N PRO A 131 -9.24 -9.04 20.35
CA PRO A 131 -8.50 -7.90 20.88
C PRO A 131 -8.11 -6.88 19.79
N LEU A 132 -7.67 -7.36 18.62
CA LEU A 132 -7.27 -6.49 17.51
C LEU A 132 -8.47 -5.77 16.91
N PHE A 133 -9.61 -6.44 16.81
CA PHE A 133 -10.86 -5.82 16.39
C PHE A 133 -11.23 -4.64 17.29
N PHE A 134 -11.11 -4.78 18.61
CA PHE A 134 -11.39 -3.69 19.54
C PHE A 134 -10.43 -2.52 19.32
N ILE A 135 -9.12 -2.78 19.23
CA ILE A 135 -8.09 -1.76 18.98
C ILE A 135 -8.37 -0.99 17.68
N ILE A 136 -8.63 -1.72 16.58
CA ILE A 136 -8.92 -1.11 15.29
C ILE A 136 -10.26 -0.36 15.31
N SER A 137 -11.27 -0.86 16.03
CA SER A 137 -12.57 -0.17 16.17
C SER A 137 -12.43 1.16 16.90
N VAL A 138 -11.66 1.20 18.00
CA VAL A 138 -11.36 2.45 18.71
C VAL A 138 -10.61 3.42 17.79
N LEU A 139 -9.62 2.92 17.03
CA LEU A 139 -8.88 3.74 16.07
C LEU A 139 -9.81 4.31 14.97
N ILE A 140 -10.75 3.51 14.46
CA ILE A 140 -11.76 3.98 13.49
C ILE A 140 -12.59 5.11 14.09
N ILE A 141 -13.09 4.96 15.33
CA ILE A 141 -13.88 6.00 16.00
C ILE A 141 -13.09 7.30 16.10
N ILE A 142 -11.82 7.24 16.53
CA ILE A 142 -10.93 8.41 16.62
C ILE A 142 -10.79 9.08 15.25
N LEU A 143 -10.57 8.29 14.18
CA LEU A 143 -10.41 8.81 12.82
C LEU A 143 -11.70 9.42 12.26
N VAL A 144 -12.86 8.84 12.58
CA VAL A 144 -14.18 9.38 12.23
C VAL A 144 -14.40 10.73 12.91
N LEU A 145 -14.16 10.82 14.22
CA LEU A 145 -14.30 12.07 14.98
C LEU A 145 -13.31 13.14 14.51
N GLY A 146 -12.12 12.74 14.05
CA GLY A 146 -11.12 13.62 13.45
C GLY A 146 -11.37 13.98 11.99
N GLY A 147 -12.40 13.42 11.33
CA GLY A 147 -12.70 13.66 9.92
C GLY A 147 -11.61 13.17 8.94
N SER A 148 -10.71 12.29 9.37
CA SER A 148 -9.67 11.71 8.50
C SER A 148 -10.30 10.70 7.54
N ARG A 149 -9.79 10.58 6.31
CA ARG A 149 -10.25 9.55 5.35
C ARG A 149 -9.63 8.16 5.59
N LEU A 150 -8.75 8.05 6.59
CA LEU A 150 -8.14 6.77 6.95
C LEU A 150 -9.10 5.80 7.61
N GLN A 151 -10.21 6.25 8.21
CA GLN A 151 -11.22 5.33 8.74
C GLN A 151 -11.68 4.31 7.69
N TRP A 152 -11.83 4.72 6.43
CA TRP A 152 -12.20 3.81 5.34
C TRP A 152 -11.17 2.70 5.09
N VAL A 153 -9.88 2.99 5.30
CA VAL A 153 -8.80 1.99 5.18
C VAL A 153 -8.93 0.93 6.27
N PHE A 154 -9.11 1.36 7.52
CA PHE A 154 -9.26 0.45 8.65
C PHE A 154 -10.57 -0.33 8.61
N ILE A 155 -11.66 0.28 8.13
CA ILE A 155 -12.92 -0.42 7.84
C ILE A 155 -12.68 -1.50 6.77
N ALA A 156 -11.93 -1.20 5.71
CA ALA A 156 -11.60 -2.18 4.67
C ALA A 156 -10.78 -3.37 5.20
N TYR A 157 -9.92 -3.17 6.20
CA TYR A 157 -9.20 -4.27 6.86
C TYR A 157 -10.17 -5.23 7.56
N ILE A 158 -11.10 -4.69 8.35
CA ILE A 158 -12.12 -5.49 9.05
C ILE A 158 -13.01 -6.22 8.05
N LEU A 159 -13.52 -5.50 7.04
CA LEU A 159 -14.39 -6.08 6.02
C LEU A 159 -13.68 -7.17 5.23
N GLY A 160 -12.45 -6.91 4.78
CA GLY A 160 -11.69 -7.88 4.02
C GLY A 160 -11.36 -9.14 4.81
N TRP A 161 -11.05 -9.01 6.11
CA TRP A 161 -10.87 -10.17 6.99
C TRP A 161 -12.15 -10.98 7.15
N ASN A 162 -13.30 -10.33 7.38
CA ASN A 162 -14.59 -11.01 7.48
C ASN A 162 -15.01 -11.70 6.17
N MET A 163 -14.69 -11.08 5.03
CA MET A 163 -14.96 -11.62 3.69
C MET A 163 -13.89 -12.64 3.23
N LYS A 164 -12.86 -12.90 4.03
CA LYS A 164 -11.74 -13.80 3.73
C LYS A 164 -11.07 -13.48 2.38
N PHE A 165 -10.82 -12.20 2.11
CA PHE A 165 -10.15 -11.76 0.88
C PHE A 165 -8.72 -12.30 0.75
N ILE A 166 -8.08 -12.62 1.87
CA ILE A 166 -6.77 -13.26 1.90
C ILE A 166 -6.97 -14.65 2.51
N PRO A 167 -6.38 -15.72 1.94
CA PRO A 167 -6.48 -17.07 2.50
C PRO A 167 -5.61 -17.24 3.76
N SER A 168 -5.54 -16.24 4.63
CA SER A 168 -4.86 -16.28 5.92
C SER A 168 -5.86 -16.05 7.05
N PRO A 169 -5.81 -16.85 8.14
CA PRO A 169 -6.58 -16.59 9.34
C PRO A 169 -5.99 -15.47 10.20
N ASN A 170 -4.74 -15.06 9.95
CA ASN A 170 -4.05 -14.03 10.73
C ASN A 170 -4.48 -12.63 10.26
N PHE A 171 -5.02 -11.81 11.18
CA PHE A 171 -5.47 -10.46 10.84
C PHE A 171 -4.31 -9.53 10.44
N PHE A 172 -3.10 -9.70 10.97
CA PHE A 172 -1.96 -8.85 10.60
C PHE A 172 -1.62 -8.91 9.12
N ASP A 173 -1.85 -10.04 8.45
CA ASP A 173 -1.62 -10.20 7.01
C ASP A 173 -2.54 -9.31 6.16
N TYR A 174 -3.67 -8.89 6.71
CA TYR A 174 -4.58 -7.94 6.07
C TYR A 174 -4.08 -6.50 6.21
N LEU A 175 -3.37 -6.20 7.31
CA LEU A 175 -2.91 -4.86 7.64
C LEU A 175 -1.61 -4.54 6.92
N ILE A 176 -0.65 -5.46 6.96
CA ILE A 176 0.72 -5.22 6.54
C ILE A 176 1.36 -6.44 5.89
N ASP A 177 2.22 -6.16 4.93
CA ASP A 177 3.12 -7.13 4.31
C ASP A 177 4.51 -6.50 4.11
N PRO A 178 5.56 -7.28 3.78
CA PRO A 178 6.92 -6.75 3.64
C PRO A 178 7.02 -5.63 2.59
N LEU A 179 6.29 -5.73 1.48
CA LEU A 179 6.32 -4.73 0.42
C LEU A 179 5.66 -3.42 0.88
N LEU A 180 4.53 -3.49 1.59
CA LEU A 180 3.90 -2.31 2.19
C LEU A 180 4.82 -1.61 3.18
N PHE A 181 5.55 -2.37 4.01
CA PHE A 181 6.52 -1.81 4.95
C PHE A 181 7.60 -0.99 4.22
N PHE A 182 8.24 -1.58 3.19
CA PHE A 182 9.27 -0.87 2.41
C PHE A 182 8.74 0.32 1.61
N ILE A 183 7.52 0.22 1.06
CA ILE A 183 6.91 1.37 0.38
C ILE A 183 6.63 2.49 1.39
N SER A 184 6.13 2.14 2.58
CA SER A 184 5.82 3.09 3.64
C SER A 184 7.06 3.82 4.13
N THR A 185 8.19 3.12 4.33
CA THR A 185 9.46 3.76 4.67
C THR A 185 9.92 4.74 3.59
N GLY A 186 9.80 4.37 2.30
CA GLY A 186 10.09 5.26 1.18
C GLY A 186 9.20 6.51 1.14
N VAL A 187 7.91 6.38 1.45
CA VAL A 187 6.97 7.52 1.55
C VAL A 187 7.40 8.45 2.67
N VAL A 188 7.64 7.95 3.88
CA VAL A 188 8.04 8.76 5.04
C VAL A 188 9.38 9.46 4.78
N ALA A 189 10.38 8.73 4.27
CA ALA A 189 11.68 9.31 3.92
C ALA A 189 11.54 10.45 2.89
N SER A 190 10.68 10.27 1.88
CA SER A 190 10.41 11.31 0.88
C SER A 190 9.78 12.56 1.49
N TYR A 191 8.90 12.41 2.49
CA TYR A 191 8.34 13.54 3.24
C TYR A 191 9.41 14.26 4.07
N MET A 192 10.25 13.51 4.79
CA MET A 192 11.34 14.08 5.59
C MET A 192 12.33 14.87 4.74
N ILE A 193 12.73 14.33 3.58
CA ILE A 193 13.63 15.02 2.64
C ILE A 193 13.00 16.32 2.12
N LYS A 194 11.72 16.29 1.73
CA LYS A 194 11.01 17.50 1.27
C LYS A 194 10.89 18.54 2.37
N PHE A 195 10.57 18.11 3.60
CA PHE A 195 10.48 18.99 4.75
C PHE A 195 11.83 19.67 5.04
N ALA A 196 12.92 18.89 5.10
CA ALA A 196 14.27 19.41 5.34
C ALA A 196 14.74 20.39 4.25
N ARG A 197 14.41 20.13 2.98
CA ARG A 197 14.70 21.08 1.88
C ARG A 197 13.95 22.39 2.03
N ASN A 198 12.68 22.33 2.42
CA ASN A 198 11.85 23.51 2.58
C ASN A 198 12.28 24.37 3.78
N THR A 199 12.73 23.76 4.87
CA THR A 199 13.23 24.48 6.05
C THR A 199 14.65 25.01 5.88
N GLY A 200 15.50 24.31 5.11
CA GLY A 200 16.87 24.73 4.82
C GLY A 200 17.00 25.93 3.87
N ILE A 201 16.06 26.12 2.94
CA ILE A 201 16.05 27.25 2.00
C ILE A 201 15.59 28.57 2.66
N THR A 202 14.86 28.51 3.79
CA THR A 202 14.40 29.69 4.54
C THR A 202 15.42 30.26 5.54
N GLY A 203 16.60 29.65 5.69
CA GLY A 203 17.63 30.07 6.65
C GLY A 203 18.71 31.02 6.15
N GLY A 204 18.75 31.34 4.84
CA GLY A 204 19.81 32.13 4.22
C GLY A 204 19.28 33.32 3.44
N ASN A 205 18.93 34.41 4.13
CA ASN A 205 18.97 35.82 3.70
C ASN A 205 18.04 36.67 4.59
N ARG A 206 18.49 36.90 5.83
CA ARG A 206 18.08 38.05 6.65
C ARG A 206 19.26 38.43 7.56
N LEU A 207 20.28 39.05 6.97
CA LEU A 207 21.17 40.01 7.62
C LEU A 207 21.48 41.09 6.59
#